data_AF-A0A2V9DTV9-F1
#
_entry.id   AF-A0A2V9DTV9-F1
#
_cell.length_a   1.000
_cell.length_b   1.000
_cell.length_c   1.000
_cell.angle_alpha   90.00
_cell.angle_beta   90.00
_cell.angle_gamma   90.00
#
_symmetry.space_group_name_H-M   'P 1'
#
loop_
_entity.id
_entity.type
_entity.pdbx_description
1 polymer ?
#
loop_
_entity_poly.entity_id
_entity_poly.type
_entity_poly.pdbx_seq_one_letter_code
_entity_poly.pdbx_strand_id
1 'polypeptide(L)'
;MSPGTETPKKNVTLVLGGAQSGKSYYAQQLASHFESVTFIATGRRTDAEMRKKIAQHRRERPIAWRTIEAPLDLHKTIRSESRKADVILVDCLTVYVANVMRARKKSKRYPKEYIEAVCDAIRASKAAVVAVSNEVGSGVVPAYTSGRIYRDFLGQMNQKIAQIADTVILMVAGVPVILKDSGISQHEGDASFAGSATNRSGESTNGVRKRHSSDGLNS
;
A
#
# COMPACT_ATOMS: atom_id res chain seq x y z
N MET A 1 -31.58 -5.47 26.17
CA MET A 1 -30.15 -5.77 25.98
C MET A 1 -29.67 -4.90 24.84
N SER A 2 -28.94 -3.84 25.12
CA SER A 2 -28.35 -2.99 24.07
C SER A 2 -27.26 -3.78 23.36
N PRO A 3 -27.16 -3.75 22.01
CA PRO A 3 -26.06 -4.38 21.31
C PRO A 3 -24.77 -3.71 21.78
N GLY A 4 -23.83 -4.54 22.25
CA GLY A 4 -22.52 -4.08 22.69
C GLY A 4 -21.86 -3.30 21.57
N THR A 5 -21.48 -2.06 21.85
CA THR A 5 -20.63 -1.25 21.00
C THR A 5 -19.24 -1.87 21.02
N GLU A 6 -19.02 -2.90 20.18
CA GLU A 6 -17.67 -3.33 19.83
C GLU A 6 -16.96 -2.11 19.26
N THR A 7 -15.93 -1.65 19.98
CA THR A 7 -15.08 -0.59 19.49
C THR A 7 -14.47 -1.05 18.16
N PRO A 8 -14.61 -0.26 17.06
CA PRO A 8 -14.08 -0.66 15.77
C PRO A 8 -12.59 -1.02 15.91
N LYS A 9 -12.22 -2.19 15.38
CA LYS A 9 -10.85 -2.69 15.41
C LYS A 9 -9.91 -1.64 14.79
N LYS A 10 -8.83 -1.32 15.50
CA LYS A 10 -7.80 -0.38 15.08
C LYS A 10 -7.06 -0.94 13.86
N ASN A 11 -7.57 -0.66 12.66
CA ASN A 11 -6.95 -1.15 11.44
C ASN A 11 -6.18 -0.03 10.74
N VAL A 12 -4.94 -0.34 10.37
CA VAL A 12 -4.12 0.47 9.47
C VAL A 12 -4.19 -0.15 8.08
N THR A 13 -4.74 0.58 7.12
CA THR A 13 -4.82 0.17 5.72
C THR A 13 -3.93 1.04 4.86
N LEU A 14 -3.07 0.43 4.05
CA LEU A 14 -2.29 1.11 3.02
C LEU A 14 -2.89 0.81 1.65
N VAL A 15 -3.32 1.85 0.93
CA VAL A 15 -3.81 1.75 -0.45
C VAL A 15 -2.76 2.32 -1.40
N LEU A 16 -2.12 1.43 -2.15
CA LEU A 16 -1.09 1.68 -3.16
C LEU A 16 -1.67 1.64 -4.57
N GLY A 17 -0.93 2.15 -5.54
CA GLY A 17 -1.23 1.97 -6.96
C GLY A 17 -0.63 3.03 -7.86
N GLY A 18 -0.67 2.82 -9.17
CA GLY A 18 -0.21 3.79 -10.15
C GLY A 18 -1.01 5.11 -10.16
N ALA A 19 -0.60 6.05 -10.99
CA ALA A 19 -1.44 7.22 -11.28
C ALA A 19 -2.76 6.77 -11.93
N GLN A 20 -3.88 7.40 -11.54
CA GLN A 20 -5.22 7.10 -12.05
C GLN A 20 -5.70 5.64 -11.86
N SER A 21 -5.11 4.89 -10.91
CA SER A 21 -5.52 3.50 -10.65
C SER A 21 -6.81 3.32 -9.84
N GLY A 22 -7.49 4.41 -9.45
CA GLY A 22 -8.70 4.37 -8.61
C GLY A 22 -8.45 4.40 -7.09
N LYS A 23 -7.20 4.43 -6.62
CA LYS A 23 -6.87 4.34 -5.17
C LYS A 23 -7.48 5.40 -4.27
N SER A 24 -7.56 6.67 -4.69
CA SER A 24 -8.17 7.72 -3.87
C SER A 24 -9.68 7.51 -3.71
N TYR A 25 -10.36 7.05 -4.76
CA TYR A 25 -11.79 6.72 -4.71
C TYR A 25 -12.04 5.51 -3.80
N TYR A 26 -11.27 4.44 -3.97
CA TYR A 26 -11.36 3.24 -3.13
C TYR A 26 -11.09 3.56 -1.64
N ALA A 27 -10.06 4.34 -1.34
CA ALA A 27 -9.74 4.74 0.02
C ALA A 27 -10.84 5.62 0.66
N GLN A 28 -11.52 6.46 -0.13
CA GLN A 28 -12.68 7.23 0.34
C GLN A 28 -13.88 6.33 0.63
N GLN A 29 -14.14 5.32 -0.20
CA GLN A 29 -15.19 4.32 0.08
C GLN A 29 -14.87 3.54 1.36
N LEU A 30 -13.62 3.14 1.60
CA LEU A 30 -13.25 2.51 2.87
C LEU A 30 -13.56 3.43 4.06
N ALA A 31 -13.18 4.70 3.97
CA ALA A 31 -13.40 5.66 5.05
C ALA A 31 -14.89 6.01 5.26
N SER A 32 -15.76 5.92 4.24
CA SER A 32 -17.18 6.24 4.37
C SER A 32 -17.99 5.22 5.18
N HIS A 33 -17.41 4.07 5.52
CA HIS A 33 -18.03 3.10 6.44
C HIS A 33 -17.92 3.51 7.91
N PHE A 34 -17.17 4.56 8.22
CA PHE A 34 -17.00 5.08 9.57
C PHE A 34 -17.91 6.30 9.80
N GLU A 35 -18.40 6.45 11.03
CA GLU A 35 -19.28 7.56 11.40
C GLU A 35 -18.52 8.89 11.40
N SER A 36 -17.33 8.93 12.02
CA SER A 36 -16.48 10.12 12.07
C SER A 36 -15.19 9.95 11.27
N VAL A 37 -15.03 10.80 10.25
CA VAL A 37 -13.89 10.79 9.32
C VAL A 37 -13.10 12.11 9.40
N THR A 38 -11.79 11.99 9.62
CA THR A 38 -10.84 13.08 9.38
C THR A 38 -10.05 12.82 8.10
N PHE A 39 -10.22 13.69 7.11
CA PHE A 39 -9.41 13.72 5.90
C PHE A 39 -8.21 14.65 6.07
N ILE A 40 -7.00 14.12 5.89
CA ILE A 40 -5.76 14.89 5.93
C ILE A 40 -5.22 15.06 4.50
N ALA A 41 -5.27 16.30 4.02
CA ALA A 41 -4.68 16.70 2.74
C ALA A 41 -3.20 17.02 2.92
N THR A 42 -2.32 16.33 2.19
CA THR A 42 -0.87 16.61 2.23
C THR A 42 -0.44 17.59 1.13
N GLY A 43 -1.28 17.83 0.13
CA GLY A 43 -1.02 18.81 -0.93
C GLY A 43 -1.16 20.26 -0.46
N ARG A 44 -0.36 21.16 -1.04
CA ARG A 44 -0.53 22.61 -0.88
C ARG A 44 -1.50 23.12 -1.95
N ARG A 45 -2.46 23.97 -1.57
CA ARG A 45 -3.49 24.58 -2.47
C ARG A 45 -2.96 25.52 -3.56
N THR A 46 -1.65 25.60 -3.76
CA THR A 46 -0.99 26.52 -4.70
C THR A 46 -0.80 25.95 -6.10
N ASP A 47 -1.05 24.66 -6.33
CA ASP A 47 -0.95 24.05 -7.66
C ASP A 47 -2.29 24.14 -8.40
N ALA A 48 -2.30 24.69 -9.61
CA ALA A 48 -3.53 24.88 -10.41
C ALA A 48 -4.20 23.54 -10.77
N GLU A 49 -3.41 22.50 -11.05
CA GLU A 49 -3.91 21.13 -11.22
C GLU A 49 -4.49 20.54 -9.93
N MET A 50 -3.87 20.84 -8.78
CA MET A 50 -4.33 20.37 -7.47
C MET A 50 -5.66 21.03 -7.09
N ARG A 51 -5.92 22.28 -7.48
CA ARG A 51 -7.24 22.92 -7.26
C ARG A 51 -8.36 22.23 -8.02
N LYS A 52 -8.11 21.80 -9.26
CA LYS A 52 -9.10 21.06 -10.07
C LYS A 52 -9.40 19.69 -9.45
N LYS A 53 -8.37 18.96 -9.01
CA LYS A 53 -8.51 17.66 -8.29
C LYS A 53 -9.17 17.82 -6.92
N ILE A 54 -8.82 18.86 -6.14
CA ILE A 54 -9.46 19.17 -4.86
C ILE A 54 -10.94 19.51 -5.04
N ALA A 55 -11.30 20.26 -6.10
CA ALA A 55 -12.69 20.62 -6.38
C ALA A 55 -13.53 19.42 -6.85
N GLN A 56 -12.93 18.44 -7.54
CA GLN A 56 -13.58 17.19 -7.88
C GLN A 56 -13.75 16.30 -6.63
N HIS A 57 -12.66 16.08 -5.88
CA HIS A 57 -12.72 15.29 -4.64
C HIS A 57 -13.62 15.91 -3.56
N ARG A 58 -13.78 17.24 -3.49
CA ARG A 58 -14.72 17.87 -2.55
C ARG A 58 -16.18 17.57 -2.88
N ARG A 59 -16.53 17.33 -4.14
CA ARG A 59 -17.92 16.98 -4.54
C ARG A 59 -18.26 15.53 -4.24
N GLU A 60 -17.24 14.67 -4.17
CA GLU A 60 -17.38 13.24 -3.86
C GLU A 60 -17.34 12.95 -2.35
N ARG A 61 -17.03 13.95 -1.52
CA ARG A 61 -16.94 13.81 -0.05
C ARG A 61 -18.22 14.28 0.63
N PRO A 62 -18.70 13.54 1.65
CA PRO A 62 -19.70 14.07 2.55
C PRO A 62 -19.22 15.39 3.19
N ILE A 63 -20.06 16.42 3.19
CA ILE A 63 -19.78 17.71 3.85
C ILE A 63 -19.43 17.54 5.34
N ALA A 64 -19.89 16.45 5.96
CA ALA A 64 -19.62 16.10 7.34
C ALA A 64 -18.14 15.79 7.64
N TRP A 65 -17.32 15.49 6.63
CA TRP A 65 -15.93 15.10 6.88
C TRP A 65 -15.06 16.30 7.30
N ARG A 66 -14.34 16.14 8.41
CA ARG A 66 -13.36 17.11 8.85
C ARG A 66 -12.14 17.07 7.93
N THR A 67 -11.82 18.17 7.27
CA THR A 67 -10.65 18.28 6.38
C THR A 67 -9.56 19.14 7.01
N ILE A 68 -8.33 18.64 7.08
CA ILE A 68 -7.15 19.35 7.61
C ILE A 68 -6.02 19.29 6.60
N GLU A 69 -5.35 20.42 6.35
CA GLU A 69 -4.15 20.46 5.53
C GLU A 69 -2.90 20.26 6.40
N ALA A 70 -2.09 19.25 6.08
CA ALA A 70 -0.88 18.92 6.83
C ALA A 70 0.29 18.57 5.89
N PRO A 71 0.85 19.57 5.17
CA PRO A 71 1.87 19.31 4.15
C PRO A 71 3.23 18.83 4.72
N LEU A 72 3.54 19.15 5.98
CA LEU A 72 4.80 18.77 6.65
C LEU A 72 4.56 18.20 8.06
N ASP A 73 3.57 18.73 8.79
CA ASP A 73 3.24 18.33 10.17
C ASP A 73 2.29 17.13 10.26
N LEU A 74 2.25 16.25 9.25
CA LEU A 74 1.35 15.10 9.15
C LEU A 74 1.31 14.26 10.45
N HIS A 75 2.46 13.93 11.02
CA HIS A 75 2.57 13.21 12.30
C HIS A 75 1.85 13.91 13.48
N LYS A 76 1.93 15.24 13.56
CA LYS A 76 1.26 16.01 14.63
C LYS A 76 -0.25 15.99 14.41
N THR A 77 -0.70 16.16 13.17
CA THR A 77 -2.12 16.11 12.81
C THR A 77 -2.72 14.73 13.08
N ILE A 78 -2.02 13.65 12.71
CA ILE A 78 -2.47 12.28 13.04
C ILE A 78 -2.65 12.14 14.55
N ARG A 79 -1.67 12.58 15.36
CA ARG A 79 -1.77 12.52 16.82
C ARG A 79 -2.94 13.33 17.37
N SER A 80 -3.14 14.56 16.89
CA SER A 80 -4.21 15.43 17.39
C SER A 80 -5.61 14.93 17.06
N GLU A 81 -5.77 14.30 15.89
CA GLU A 81 -7.08 13.82 15.43
C GLU A 81 -7.34 12.36 15.81
N SER A 82 -6.32 11.63 16.28
CA SER A 82 -6.41 10.21 16.63
C SER A 82 -7.51 9.84 17.64
N ARG A 83 -8.02 10.79 18.43
CA ARG A 83 -9.10 10.58 19.41
C ARG A 83 -10.39 11.33 19.05
N LYS A 84 -10.42 12.02 17.92
CA LYS A 84 -11.54 12.88 17.48
C LYS A 84 -12.33 12.29 16.32
N ALA A 85 -11.80 11.24 15.69
CA ALA A 85 -12.42 10.55 14.59
C ALA A 85 -12.23 9.04 14.75
N ASP A 86 -13.12 8.27 14.14
CA ASP A 86 -13.02 6.81 14.10
C ASP A 86 -11.99 6.39 13.06
N VAL A 87 -11.86 7.17 11.98
CA VAL A 87 -10.86 6.96 10.93
C VAL A 87 -10.19 8.26 10.48
N ILE A 88 -8.89 8.15 10.21
CA ILE A 88 -8.07 9.17 9.57
C ILE A 88 -7.71 8.69 8.16
N LEU A 89 -8.13 9.44 7.14
CA LEU A 89 -7.77 9.21 5.75
C LEU A 89 -6.68 10.19 5.32
N VAL A 90 -5.49 9.68 4.98
CA VAL A 90 -4.36 10.48 4.48
C VAL A 90 -4.24 10.34 2.97
N ASP A 91 -4.46 11.42 2.22
CA ASP A 91 -4.28 11.48 0.77
C ASP A 91 -3.38 12.68 0.38
N CYS A 92 -2.13 12.47 -0.03
CA CYS A 92 -1.41 11.19 -0.07
C CYS A 92 0.05 11.31 0.40
N LEU A 93 0.63 10.16 0.77
CA LEU A 93 2.02 10.04 1.19
C LEU A 93 3.00 10.45 0.07
N THR A 94 2.61 10.25 -1.19
CA THR A 94 3.35 10.67 -2.39
C THR A 94 3.66 12.17 -2.39
N VAL A 95 2.65 13.00 -2.10
CA VAL A 95 2.81 14.46 -2.05
C VAL A 95 3.50 14.88 -0.74
N TYR A 96 3.24 14.17 0.36
CA TYR A 96 3.94 14.40 1.62
C TYR A 96 5.47 14.25 1.47
N VAL A 97 5.93 13.15 0.86
CA VAL A 97 7.37 12.91 0.62
C VAL A 97 7.97 14.01 -0.27
N ALA A 98 7.25 14.44 -1.31
CA ALA A 98 7.70 15.54 -2.15
C ALA A 98 7.86 16.86 -1.36
N ASN A 99 6.92 17.17 -0.47
CA ASN A 99 7.01 18.34 0.40
C ASN A 99 8.19 18.25 1.37
N VAL A 100 8.40 17.10 2.00
CA VAL A 100 9.55 16.85 2.90
C VAL A 100 10.87 17.07 2.17
N MET A 101 11.01 16.53 0.95
CA MET A 101 12.21 16.73 0.14
C MET A 101 12.45 18.19 -0.25
N ARG A 102 11.39 18.94 -0.56
CA ARG A 102 11.50 20.39 -0.83
C ARG A 102 11.90 21.15 0.42
N ALA A 103 11.35 20.80 1.58
CA ALA A 103 11.69 21.41 2.86
C ALA A 103 13.12 21.11 3.33
N ARG A 104 13.69 19.95 2.94
CA ARG A 104 15.09 19.58 3.23
C ARG A 104 16.09 20.64 2.82
N LYS A 105 15.83 21.38 1.73
CA LYS A 105 16.71 22.47 1.27
C LYS A 105 16.85 23.61 2.28
N LYS A 106 15.97 23.69 3.29
CA LYS A 106 15.89 24.76 4.28
C LYS A 106 15.91 24.25 5.74
N SER A 107 16.01 22.94 5.95
CA SER A 107 15.85 22.30 7.27
C SER A 107 17.00 21.34 7.56
N LYS A 108 17.44 21.28 8.83
CA LYS A 108 18.43 20.30 9.30
C LYS A 108 17.84 18.90 9.50
N ARG A 109 16.50 18.77 9.51
CA ARG A 109 15.80 17.49 9.72
C ARG A 109 15.94 16.59 8.49
N TYR A 110 16.40 15.36 8.68
CA TYR A 110 16.54 14.41 7.59
C TYR A 110 15.18 13.82 7.18
N PRO A 111 14.95 13.52 5.88
CA PRO A 111 13.69 12.93 5.41
C PRO A 111 13.27 11.66 6.16
N LYS A 112 14.24 10.83 6.59
CA LYS A 112 14.00 9.62 7.37
C LYS A 112 13.29 9.91 8.70
N GLU A 113 13.64 11.01 9.37
CA GLU A 113 13.01 11.42 10.63
C GLU A 113 11.54 11.83 10.44
N TYR A 114 11.16 12.35 9.26
CA TYR A 114 9.76 12.64 8.94
C TYR A 114 8.96 11.34 8.75
N ILE A 115 9.54 10.37 8.05
CA ILE A 115 8.93 9.05 7.83
C ILE A 115 8.70 8.34 9.17
N GLU A 116 9.72 8.29 10.03
CA GLU A 116 9.65 7.66 11.35
C GLU A 116 8.58 8.31 12.23
N ALA A 117 8.53 9.65 12.28
CA ALA A 117 7.53 10.35 13.07
C ALA A 117 6.09 10.07 12.59
N VAL A 118 5.87 9.91 11.29
CA VAL A 118 4.55 9.52 10.75
C VAL A 118 4.22 8.08 11.13
N CYS A 119 5.17 7.15 10.99
CA CYS A 119 4.97 5.75 11.40
C CYS A 119 4.61 5.66 12.89
N ASP A 120 5.31 6.39 13.75
CA ASP A 120 5.04 6.41 15.20
C ASP A 120 3.69 7.03 15.53
N ALA A 121 3.28 8.07 14.79
CA ALA A 121 1.95 8.66 14.94
C ALA A 121 0.85 7.67 14.56
N ILE A 122 1.04 6.90 13.48
CA ILE A 122 0.08 5.87 13.04
C ILE A 122 0.01 4.72 14.04
N ARG A 123 1.15 4.18 14.50
CA ARG A 123 1.19 3.13 15.54
C ARG A 123 0.50 3.56 16.83
N ALA A 124 0.66 4.82 17.21
CA ALA A 124 0.06 5.36 18.43
C ALA A 124 -1.42 5.78 18.28
N SER A 125 -1.94 5.80 17.04
CA SER A 125 -3.30 6.26 16.76
C SER A 125 -4.35 5.43 17.49
N LYS A 126 -5.41 6.08 17.96
CA LYS A 126 -6.60 5.41 18.49
C LYS A 126 -7.70 5.27 17.44
N ALA A 127 -7.67 6.09 16.40
CA ALA A 127 -8.46 5.97 15.18
C ALA A 127 -7.84 4.93 14.23
N ALA A 128 -8.67 4.29 13.40
CA ALA A 128 -8.22 3.60 12.20
C ALA A 128 -7.49 4.58 11.27
N VAL A 129 -6.57 4.06 10.45
CA VAL A 129 -5.81 4.90 9.51
C VAL A 129 -5.85 4.28 8.12
N VAL A 130 -6.34 5.05 7.15
CA VAL A 130 -6.24 4.71 5.72
C VAL A 130 -5.21 5.64 5.09
N ALA A 131 -4.10 5.09 4.62
CA ALA A 131 -3.04 5.85 3.98
C ALA A 131 -3.00 5.57 2.46
N VAL A 132 -3.05 6.63 1.65
CA VAL A 132 -2.95 6.53 0.19
C VAL A 132 -1.54 6.86 -0.27
N SER A 133 -0.98 6.06 -1.17
CA SER A 133 0.30 6.35 -1.80
C SER A 133 0.37 5.81 -3.23
N ASN A 134 1.21 6.43 -4.06
CA ASN A 134 1.57 5.90 -5.36
C ASN A 134 2.63 4.80 -5.21
N GLU A 135 2.53 3.78 -6.06
CA GLU A 135 3.67 2.92 -6.38
C GLU A 135 4.42 3.52 -7.58
N VAL A 136 5.72 3.76 -7.43
CA VAL A 136 6.58 4.45 -8.43
C VAL A 136 7.88 3.69 -8.71
N GLY A 137 8.12 2.58 -8.01
CA GLY A 137 9.34 1.77 -8.11
C GLY A 137 9.31 0.73 -9.22
N SER A 138 8.14 0.43 -9.80
CA SER A 138 7.96 -0.62 -10.83
C SER A 138 8.27 -0.18 -12.26
N GLY A 139 8.77 1.04 -12.46
CA GLY A 139 9.10 1.61 -13.77
C GLY A 139 10.60 1.80 -14.00
N VAL A 140 10.93 2.51 -15.08
CA VAL A 140 12.32 2.85 -15.41
C VAL A 140 12.95 3.75 -14.35
N VAL A 141 14.24 3.61 -14.11
CA VAL A 141 15.01 4.48 -13.23
C VAL A 141 14.93 5.94 -13.73
N PRO A 142 14.54 6.91 -12.88
CA PRO A 142 14.48 8.31 -13.30
C PRO A 142 15.85 8.82 -13.80
N ALA A 143 15.85 9.56 -14.90
CA ALA A 143 17.06 10.13 -15.50
C ALA A 143 17.76 11.13 -14.56
N TYR A 144 17.00 11.88 -13.77
CA TYR A 144 17.51 12.91 -12.86
C TYR A 144 17.72 12.39 -11.45
N THR A 145 18.81 12.84 -10.80
CA THR A 145 19.15 12.50 -9.41
C THR A 145 18.03 12.82 -8.43
N SER A 146 17.35 13.96 -8.60
CA SER A 146 16.20 14.33 -7.75
C SER A 146 15.05 13.32 -7.82
N GLY A 147 14.78 12.78 -9.01
CA GLY A 147 13.76 11.75 -9.22
C GLY A 147 14.13 10.41 -8.58
N ARG A 148 15.41 10.00 -8.67
CA ARG A 148 15.91 8.79 -8.00
C ARG A 148 15.77 8.89 -6.48
N ILE A 149 16.24 10.00 -5.90
CA ILE A 149 16.13 10.25 -4.46
C ILE A 149 14.65 10.25 -4.01
N TYR A 150 13.76 10.85 -4.80
CA TYR A 150 12.33 10.86 -4.51
C TYR A 150 11.72 9.46 -4.51
N ARG A 151 11.99 8.69 -5.56
CA ARG A 151 11.54 7.30 -5.68
C ARG A 151 12.03 6.48 -4.48
N ASP A 152 13.29 6.62 -4.10
CA ASP A 152 13.89 5.84 -3.02
C ASP A 152 13.28 6.19 -1.65
N PHE A 153 13.01 7.48 -1.39
CA PHE A 153 12.31 7.89 -0.14
C PHE A 153 10.84 7.50 -0.13
N LEU A 154 10.14 7.59 -1.26
CA LEU A 154 8.75 7.15 -1.34
C LEU A 154 8.66 5.62 -1.15
N GLY A 155 9.59 4.87 -1.72
CA GLY A 155 9.73 3.43 -1.47
C GLY A 155 9.95 3.11 0.00
N GLN A 156 10.84 3.82 0.69
CA GLN A 156 11.06 3.67 2.13
C GLN A 156 9.80 4.00 2.95
N MET A 157 9.06 5.06 2.58
CA MET A 157 7.79 5.40 3.21
C MET A 157 6.78 4.27 3.02
N ASN A 158 6.56 3.82 1.79
CA ASN A 158 5.62 2.75 1.47
C ASN A 158 5.95 1.45 2.23
N GLN A 159 7.23 1.04 2.25
CA GLN A 159 7.67 -0.15 2.98
C GLN A 159 7.40 -0.05 4.47
N LYS A 160 7.75 1.08 5.11
CA LYS A 160 7.52 1.27 6.55
C LYS A 160 6.05 1.32 6.91
N ILE A 161 5.21 1.93 6.07
CA ILE A 161 3.76 1.93 6.28
C ILE A 161 3.17 0.53 6.05
N ALA A 162 3.62 -0.21 5.03
CA ALA A 162 3.17 -1.58 4.77
C ALA A 162 3.50 -2.54 5.93
N GLN A 163 4.66 -2.34 6.58
CA GLN A 163 5.05 -3.12 7.76
C GLN A 163 4.08 -2.95 8.93
N ILE A 164 3.60 -1.72 9.17
CA ILE A 164 2.65 -1.42 10.26
C ILE A 164 1.19 -1.60 9.86
N ALA A 165 0.89 -1.69 8.56
CA ALA A 165 -0.47 -1.85 8.07
C ALA A 165 -0.99 -3.27 8.31
N ASP A 166 -2.21 -3.41 8.80
CA ASP A 166 -2.93 -4.69 8.87
C ASP A 166 -3.34 -5.15 7.47
N THR A 167 -3.70 -4.19 6.61
CA THR A 167 -4.12 -4.46 5.23
C THR A 167 -3.30 -3.63 4.25
N VAL A 168 -2.77 -4.27 3.20
CA VAL A 168 -2.08 -3.58 2.08
C VAL A 168 -2.79 -3.94 0.79
N ILE A 169 -3.21 -2.92 0.04
CA ILE A 169 -3.99 -3.09 -1.19
C ILE A 169 -3.24 -2.38 -2.32
N LEU A 170 -3.01 -3.08 -3.42
CA LEU A 170 -2.53 -2.51 -4.67
C LEU A 170 -3.70 -2.32 -5.63
N MET A 171 -3.96 -1.08 -6.02
CA MET A 171 -5.02 -0.76 -6.98
C MET A 171 -4.47 -0.79 -8.41
N VAL A 172 -5.13 -1.56 -9.27
CA VAL A 172 -4.80 -1.72 -10.69
C VAL A 172 -6.08 -1.53 -11.51
N ALA A 173 -6.13 -0.51 -12.36
CA ALA A 173 -7.30 -0.21 -13.20
C ALA A 173 -8.65 -0.17 -12.45
N GLY A 174 -8.66 0.32 -11.20
CA GLY A 174 -9.85 0.36 -10.35
C GLY A 174 -10.11 -0.92 -9.55
N VAL A 175 -9.34 -1.98 -9.77
CA VAL A 175 -9.48 -3.28 -9.08
C VAL A 175 -8.52 -3.36 -7.88
N PRO A 176 -9.01 -3.69 -6.67
CA PRO A 176 -8.15 -3.92 -5.50
C PRO A 176 -7.49 -5.30 -5.56
N VAL A 177 -6.16 -5.32 -5.41
CA VAL A 177 -5.37 -6.54 -5.20
C VAL A 177 -4.85 -6.53 -3.77
N ILE A 178 -5.33 -7.45 -2.94
CA ILE A 178 -4.91 -7.54 -1.53
C ILE A 178 -3.53 -8.20 -1.46
N LEU A 179 -2.53 -7.45 -0.99
CA LEU A 179 -1.15 -7.92 -0.82
C LEU A 179 -0.87 -8.40 0.61
N LYS A 180 -1.63 -7.90 1.59
CA LYS A 180 -1.54 -8.27 3.00
C LYS A 180 -2.92 -8.11 3.63
N ASP A 181 -3.32 -9.09 4.43
CA ASP A 181 -4.45 -8.98 5.34
C ASP A 181 -4.17 -9.77 6.63
N SER A 182 -3.91 -9.05 7.72
CA SER A 182 -3.66 -9.63 9.04
C SER A 182 -4.94 -9.98 9.81
N GLY A 183 -6.13 -9.75 9.23
CA GLY A 183 -7.43 -10.10 9.79
C GLY A 183 -7.90 -11.54 9.50
N ILE A 184 -7.26 -12.24 8.56
CA ILE A 184 -7.52 -13.64 8.28
C ILE A 184 -6.77 -14.48 9.33
N SER A 185 -7.45 -14.87 10.40
CA SER A 185 -7.02 -16.00 11.22
C SER A 185 -6.80 -17.18 10.29
N GLN A 186 -5.60 -17.76 10.32
CA GLN A 186 -5.30 -19.02 9.65
C GLN A 186 -6.21 -20.12 10.22
N HIS A 187 -7.36 -20.32 9.59
CA HIS A 187 -8.11 -21.55 9.65
C HIS A 187 -8.38 -21.96 8.20
N GLU A 188 -7.89 -23.16 7.91
CA GLU A 188 -7.98 -23.95 6.67
C GLU A 188 -6.97 -23.61 5.56
N GLY A 189 -5.97 -24.49 5.48
CA GLY A 189 -5.31 -24.83 4.22
C GLY A 189 -3.79 -24.97 4.31
N ASP A 190 -3.30 -26.01 4.98
CA ASP A 190 -2.00 -26.59 4.64
C ASP A 190 -2.00 -26.93 3.13
N ALA A 191 -1.44 -26.05 2.32
CA ALA A 191 -0.92 -26.37 1.02
C ALA A 191 0.60 -26.31 1.13
N SER A 192 1.12 -27.43 1.60
CA SER A 192 2.49 -27.91 1.48
C SER A 192 3.26 -27.30 0.29
N PHE A 193 4.16 -26.37 0.61
CA PHE A 193 5.31 -26.10 -0.25
C PHE A 193 6.38 -27.16 0.05
N ALA A 194 6.11 -28.40 -0.34
CA ALA A 194 7.06 -29.50 -0.31
C ALA A 194 7.20 -30.06 -1.74
N GLY A 195 8.40 -29.93 -2.29
CA GLY A 195 8.72 -30.38 -3.63
C GLY A 195 8.47 -31.87 -3.84
N SER A 196 8.01 -32.23 -5.03
CA SER A 196 8.12 -33.59 -5.55
C SER A 196 8.66 -33.54 -6.98
N ALA A 197 9.98 -33.50 -7.08
CA ALA A 197 10.71 -33.93 -8.26
C ALA A 197 11.51 -35.17 -7.86
N THR A 198 10.83 -36.31 -7.75
CA THR A 198 11.48 -37.62 -7.71
C THR A 198 10.56 -38.70 -8.27
N ASN A 199 10.97 -39.20 -9.42
CA ASN A 199 11.02 -40.61 -9.81
C ASN A 199 9.77 -41.48 -9.59
N ARG A 200 9.11 -41.85 -10.70
CA ARG A 200 8.47 -43.17 -10.82
C ARG A 200 9.38 -44.09 -11.63
N SER A 201 9.83 -45.16 -10.99
CA SER A 201 10.46 -46.32 -11.61
C SER A 201 9.78 -47.59 -11.08
N GLY A 202 9.57 -48.56 -11.97
CA GLY A 202 9.03 -49.91 -11.72
C GLY A 202 7.54 -49.98 -12.10
N GLU A 203 7.05 -50.87 -12.96
CA GLU A 203 7.34 -52.27 -13.31
C GLU A 203 6.62 -52.55 -14.66
N SER A 204 6.84 -53.58 -15.48
CA SER A 204 7.66 -54.78 -15.49
C SER A 204 7.77 -55.30 -16.94
N THR A 205 8.74 -56.20 -17.11
CA THR A 205 9.10 -57.07 -18.22
C THR A 205 7.97 -57.74 -19.01
N ASN A 206 8.13 -57.82 -20.35
CA ASN A 206 8.13 -59.13 -21.03
C ASN A 206 8.75 -59.05 -22.43
N GLY A 207 9.72 -59.93 -22.72
CA GLY A 207 10.42 -60.00 -23.99
C GLY A 207 9.76 -60.95 -24.99
N VAL A 208 9.91 -60.67 -26.28
CA VAL A 208 9.90 -61.69 -27.34
C VAL A 208 10.91 -61.30 -28.44
N ARG A 209 11.77 -62.27 -28.74
CA ARG A 209 12.79 -62.30 -29.82
C ARG A 209 12.21 -62.00 -31.21
N LYS A 210 13.04 -61.41 -32.09
CA LYS A 210 13.32 -61.94 -33.44
C LYS A 210 14.68 -61.46 -33.95
N ARG A 211 15.30 -62.30 -34.79
CA ARG A 211 16.70 -62.33 -35.20
C ARG A 211 16.92 -61.68 -36.56
N HIS A 212 18.21 -61.47 -36.86
CA HIS A 212 18.87 -61.28 -38.17
C HIS A 212 18.66 -59.89 -38.80
N SER A 213 19.67 -59.24 -39.38
CA SER A 213 20.82 -59.76 -40.13
C SER A 213 22.00 -58.78 -40.13
N SER A 214 23.18 -59.34 -40.38
CA SER A 214 24.48 -58.71 -40.57
C SER A 214 24.59 -57.88 -41.85
N ASP A 215 25.65 -57.06 -41.89
CA ASP A 215 26.53 -56.70 -43.03
C ASP A 215 26.87 -55.19 -42.89
N GLY A 216 28.11 -54.77 -42.63
CA GLY A 216 29.28 -54.80 -43.52
C GLY A 216 29.73 -53.34 -43.70
N LEU A 217 30.83 -52.92 -43.06
CA LEU A 217 32.12 -52.61 -43.69
C LEU A 217 32.13 -51.45 -44.71
N ASN A 218 32.91 -50.42 -44.36
CA ASN A 218 33.71 -49.50 -45.18
C ASN A 218 33.07 -48.80 -46.39
N SER A 219 33.02 -47.46 -46.31
CA SER A 219 33.67 -46.51 -47.24
C SER A 219 33.75 -45.14 -46.57
#